data_AF-A0AAV9JFS2-F1
#
_entry.id   AF-A0AAV9JFS2-F1
#
_cell.length_a   1.000
_cell.length_b   1.000
_cell.length_c   1.000
_cell.angle_alpha   90.00
_cell.angle_beta   90.00
_cell.angle_gamma   90.00
#
_symmetry.space_group_name_H-M   'P 1'
#
loop_
_entity.id
_entity.type
_entity.pdbx_description
1 polymer ?
#
loop_
_entity_poly.entity_id
_entity_poly.type
_entity_poly.pdbx_seq_one_letter_code
_entity_poly.pdbx_strand_id
1 'polypeptide(L)'
;MAKNDKVLVYHYRHNGQPAVKDGLAVISRQQLQDILKNNPGLQSGSKAIPRGAMSVEIYQRDLITPSPTTVDEQHPNYDANIAGIKLPLSVWLGSALTGAYSELVILSKKL
;
A
#
# COMPACT_ATOMS: atom_id res chain seq x y z
N MET A 1 -20.68 -5.92 -10.27
CA MET A 1 -19.64 -6.44 -9.35
C MET A 1 -19.50 -5.46 -8.22
N ALA A 2 -19.82 -5.84 -6.98
CA ALA A 2 -19.63 -4.96 -5.83
C ALA A 2 -18.14 -4.67 -5.69
N LYS A 3 -17.74 -3.41 -5.92
CA LYS A 3 -16.37 -2.96 -5.74
C LYS A 3 -16.01 -3.26 -4.29
N ASN A 4 -15.03 -4.14 -4.07
CA ASN A 4 -14.65 -4.53 -2.73
C ASN A 4 -14.20 -3.27 -1.98
N ASP A 5 -15.02 -2.80 -1.05
CA ASP A 5 -14.88 -1.48 -0.43
C ASP A 5 -13.72 -1.44 0.59
N LYS A 6 -13.13 -2.61 0.87
CA LYS A 6 -11.99 -2.77 1.75
C LYS A 6 -10.69 -2.96 0.96
N VAL A 7 -9.63 -2.37 1.49
CA VAL A 7 -8.27 -2.41 0.94
C VAL A 7 -7.27 -2.73 2.04
N LEU A 8 -6.20 -3.45 1.70
CA LEU A 8 -5.07 -3.62 2.60
C LEU A 8 -4.19 -2.37 2.49
N VAL A 9 -3.87 -1.78 3.64
CA VAL A 9 -3.07 -0.56 3.72
C VAL A 9 -1.87 -0.79 4.63
N TYR A 10 -0.68 -0.48 4.11
CA TYR A 10 0.58 -0.49 4.84
C TYR A 10 1.08 0.94 5.03
N HIS A 11 1.58 1.29 6.22
CA HIS A 11 2.21 2.59 6.47
C HIS A 11 3.73 2.45 6.58
N TYR A 12 4.41 2.83 5.51
CA TYR A 12 5.87 2.82 5.42
C TYR A 12 6.48 3.94 6.27
N ARG A 13 7.47 3.60 7.11
CA ARG A 13 8.28 4.54 7.93
C ARG A 13 7.44 5.63 8.62
N HIS A 14 6.47 5.19 9.41
CA HIS A 14 5.54 6.09 10.13
C HIS A 14 6.20 6.99 11.19
N ASN A 15 7.47 6.75 11.57
CA ASN A 15 8.29 7.59 12.48
C ASN A 15 7.50 8.12 13.70
N GLY A 16 6.73 7.26 14.37
CA GLY A 16 5.78 7.66 15.41
C GLY A 16 4.63 6.66 15.53
N GLN A 17 3.39 7.11 15.77
CA GLN A 17 2.23 6.24 15.69
C GLN A 17 1.81 6.02 14.23
N PRO A 18 1.53 4.77 13.82
CA PRO A 18 1.09 4.51 12.45
C PRO A 18 -0.34 5.01 12.23
N ALA A 19 -0.56 5.66 11.09
CA ALA A 19 -1.90 6.07 10.60
C ALA A 19 -2.92 4.92 10.43
N VAL A 20 -2.46 3.67 10.40
CA VAL A 20 -3.31 2.47 10.43
C VAL A 20 -2.87 1.56 11.56
N LYS A 21 -3.80 0.73 12.07
CA LYS A 21 -3.51 -0.19 13.18
C LYS A 21 -2.28 -1.05 12.88
N ASP A 22 -1.34 -1.07 13.82
CA ASP A 22 -0.09 -1.85 13.78
C ASP A 22 0.77 -1.63 12.51
N GLY A 23 0.54 -0.54 11.77
CA GLY A 23 1.22 -0.24 10.52
C GLY A 23 0.75 -1.05 9.31
N LEU A 24 -0.16 -2.02 9.48
CA LEU A 24 -0.75 -2.84 8.41
C LEU A 24 -2.20 -3.22 8.77
N ALA A 25 -3.17 -2.70 8.03
CA ALA A 25 -4.57 -2.97 8.33
C ALA A 25 -5.45 -3.05 7.08
N VAL A 26 -6.52 -3.83 7.18
CA VAL A 26 -7.62 -3.79 6.21
C VAL A 26 -8.62 -2.72 6.66
N ILE A 27 -8.80 -1.69 5.84
CA ILE A 27 -9.70 -0.56 6.11
C ILE A 27 -10.62 -0.31 4.91
N SER A 28 -11.68 0.48 5.09
CA SER A 28 -12.50 0.93 3.96
C SER A 28 -11.78 2.00 3.12
N ARG A 29 -12.17 2.15 1.86
CA ARG A 29 -11.66 3.23 1.01
C ARG A 29 -12.01 4.62 1.55
N GLN A 30 -13.17 4.75 2.20
CA GLN A 30 -13.55 5.98 2.89
C GLN A 30 -12.59 6.29 4.04
N GLN A 31 -12.26 5.31 4.89
CA GLN A 31 -11.28 5.49 5.96
C GLN A 31 -9.90 5.88 5.42
N LEU A 32 -9.48 5.31 4.29
CA LEU A 32 -8.24 5.70 3.61
C LEU A 32 -8.26 7.18 3.18
N GLN A 33 -9.37 7.64 2.58
CA GLN A 33 -9.53 9.05 2.19
C GLN A 33 -9.49 9.97 3.41
N ASP A 34 -10.15 9.59 4.50
CA ASP A 34 -10.15 10.36 5.74
C ASP A 34 -8.74 10.46 6.34
N ILE A 35 -7.96 9.36 6.31
CA ILE A 35 -6.55 9.36 6.74
C ILE A 35 -5.73 10.34 5.91
N LEU A 36 -5.84 10.30 4.57
CA LEU A 36 -5.09 11.19 3.69
C LEU A 36 -5.49 12.66 3.87
N LYS A 37 -6.78 12.93 4.09
CA LYS A 37 -7.30 14.27 4.35
C LYS A 37 -6.79 14.84 5.67
N ASN A 38 -6.76 14.02 6.72
CA ASN A 38 -6.31 14.43 8.06
C ASN A 38 -4.78 14.50 8.18
N ASN A 39 -4.04 13.90 7.25
CA ASN A 39 -2.57 13.87 7.26
C ASN A 39 -2.02 14.40 5.92
N PRO A 40 -2.00 15.73 5.71
CA PRO A 40 -1.65 16.33 4.42
C PRO A 40 -0.20 16.04 3.98
N GLY A 41 0.68 15.67 4.91
CA GLY A 41 2.05 15.23 4.64
C GLY A 41 2.19 13.78 4.16
N LEU A 42 1.09 13.00 4.11
CA LEU A 42 1.08 11.65 3.57
C LEU A 42 0.64 11.64 2.11
N GLN A 43 1.17 10.68 1.37
CA GLN A 43 0.72 10.27 0.05
C GLN A 43 0.45 8.77 0.05
N SER A 44 -0.21 8.29 -1.02
CA SER A 44 -0.52 6.88 -1.20
C SER A 44 0.00 6.37 -2.54
N GLY A 45 0.84 5.33 -2.50
CA GLY A 45 1.15 4.48 -3.65
C GLY A 45 0.27 3.22 -3.66
N SER A 46 0.29 2.48 -4.75
CA SER A 46 -0.46 1.23 -4.89
C SER A 46 0.37 0.16 -5.58
N LYS A 47 0.24 -1.08 -5.11
CA LYS A 47 0.89 -2.25 -5.69
C LYS A 47 -0.09 -3.41 -5.80
N ALA A 48 -0.04 -4.15 -6.92
CA ALA A 48 -0.84 -5.34 -7.06
C ALA A 48 -0.38 -6.43 -6.09
N ILE A 49 -1.33 -7.14 -5.48
CA ILE A 49 -1.08 -8.35 -4.70
C ILE A 49 -1.25 -9.54 -5.66
N PRO A 50 -0.19 -10.28 -5.99
CA PRO A 50 -0.33 -11.46 -6.84
C PRO A 50 -1.25 -12.49 -6.17
N ARG A 51 -2.08 -13.18 -6.97
CA ARG A 51 -2.99 -14.20 -6.44
C ARG A 51 -2.20 -15.30 -5.72
N GLY A 52 -2.64 -15.63 -4.51
CA GLY A 52 -2.01 -16.66 -3.67
C GLY A 52 -0.68 -16.26 -3.01
N ALA A 53 -0.20 -15.04 -3.19
CA ALA A 53 1.03 -14.57 -2.56
C ALA A 53 0.86 -14.46 -1.04
N MET A 54 1.76 -15.05 -0.26
CA MET A 54 1.76 -14.95 1.21
C MET A 54 2.51 -13.71 1.71
N SER A 55 3.34 -13.12 0.86
CA SER A 55 4.08 -11.90 1.12
C SER A 55 4.17 -11.04 -0.14
N VAL A 56 4.43 -9.75 0.07
CA VAL A 56 4.66 -8.78 -1.00
C VAL A 56 5.91 -7.98 -0.65
N GLU A 57 6.86 -7.95 -1.57
CA GLU A 57 8.01 -7.04 -1.50
C GLU A 57 7.57 -5.64 -1.89
N ILE A 58 8.12 -4.62 -1.25
CA ILE A 58 7.87 -3.21 -1.54
C ILE A 58 9.16 -2.59 -2.05
N TYR A 59 9.09 -1.91 -3.17
CA TYR A 59 10.21 -1.22 -3.80
C TYR A 59 10.06 0.29 -3.62
N GLN A 60 11.17 1.02 -3.76
CA GLN A 60 11.18 2.48 -3.69
C GLN A 60 10.17 3.13 -4.64
N ARG A 61 10.04 2.62 -5.87
CA ARG A 61 9.04 3.05 -6.85
C ARG A 61 7.58 2.93 -6.37
N ASP A 62 7.29 2.00 -5.47
CA ASP A 62 5.92 1.77 -4.99
C ASP A 62 5.46 2.84 -3.97
N LEU A 63 6.38 3.71 -3.50
CA LEU A 63 6.07 4.80 -2.57
C LEU A 63 5.55 6.07 -3.25
N ILE A 64 5.74 6.18 -4.57
CA ILE A 64 5.55 7.40 -5.34
C ILE A 64 4.16 7.36 -5.98
N THR A 65 3.39 8.44 -5.82
CA THR A 65 2.14 8.61 -6.58
C THR A 65 2.53 8.89 -8.02
N PRO A 66 2.01 8.16 -9.04
CA PRO A 66 2.35 8.41 -10.43
C PRO A 66 1.88 9.81 -10.84
N SER A 67 2.79 10.79 -10.77
CA SER A 67 2.61 12.10 -11.39
C SER A 67 2.89 11.96 -12.89
N PRO A 68 2.13 12.64 -13.77
CA PRO A 68 2.30 12.53 -15.22
C PRO A 68 3.68 12.99 -15.73
N THR A 69 4.48 13.63 -14.88
CA THR A 69 5.82 14.14 -15.23
C THR A 69 6.91 13.24 -14.63
N THR A 70 7.25 12.18 -15.36
CA THR A 70 8.64 11.70 -15.52
C THR A 70 9.57 11.78 -14.29
N VAL A 71 9.27 11.08 -13.20
CA VAL A 71 10.26 10.88 -12.13
C VAL A 71 10.84 9.47 -12.24
N ASP A 72 11.72 9.33 -13.22
CA ASP A 72 13.09 8.91 -12.97
C ASP A 72 13.32 7.44 -12.57
N GLU A 73 13.01 6.54 -13.52
CA GLU A 73 13.54 5.17 -13.55
C GLU A 73 15.09 5.12 -13.55
N GLN A 74 15.76 6.25 -13.77
CA GLN A 74 17.21 6.39 -13.83
C GLN A 74 17.83 6.76 -12.47
N HIS A 75 17.02 7.05 -11.45
CA HIS A 75 17.53 7.32 -10.12
C HIS A 75 18.19 6.07 -9.53
N PRO A 76 19.35 6.22 -8.89
CA PRO A 76 19.93 5.13 -8.12
C PRO A 76 18.92 4.68 -7.06
N ASN A 77 18.70 3.37 -6.97
CA ASN A 77 17.78 2.70 -6.03
C ASN A 77 16.29 2.77 -6.37
N TYR A 78 15.88 3.12 -7.60
CA TYR A 78 14.47 3.07 -8.02
C TYR A 78 13.81 1.69 -7.77
N ASP A 79 14.56 0.62 -8.02
CA ASP A 79 14.14 -0.78 -7.81
C ASP A 79 14.66 -1.39 -6.49
N ALA A 80 15.17 -0.56 -5.58
CA ALA A 80 15.61 -1.07 -4.28
C ALA A 80 14.42 -1.61 -3.48
N ASN A 81 14.58 -2.82 -2.94
CA ASN A 81 13.64 -3.38 -1.98
C ASN A 81 13.79 -2.64 -0.64
N ILE A 82 12.68 -2.13 -0.12
CA ILE A 82 12.63 -1.34 1.11
C ILE A 82 11.85 -2.03 2.24
N ALA A 83 11.04 -3.04 1.94
CA ALA A 83 10.29 -3.82 2.93
C ALA A 83 9.71 -5.11 2.32
N GLY A 84 9.69 -6.19 3.11
CA GLY A 84 8.89 -7.39 2.83
C GLY A 84 7.71 -7.48 3.79
N ILE A 85 6.48 -7.57 3.28
CA ILE A 85 5.27 -7.61 4.10
C ILE A 85 4.63 -8.98 4.01
N LYS A 86 4.44 -9.63 5.17
CA LYS A 86 3.62 -10.84 5.25
C LYS A 86 2.14 -10.48 5.25
N LEU A 87 1.37 -11.07 4.34
CA LEU A 87 -0.06 -10.79 4.24
C LEU A 87 -0.83 -11.42 5.39
N PRO A 88 -1.84 -10.73 5.96
CA PRO A 88 -2.77 -11.35 6.89
C PRO A 88 -3.50 -12.53 6.22
N LEU A 89 -3.79 -13.57 7.00
CA LEU A 89 -4.43 -14.79 6.48
C LEU A 89 -5.75 -14.51 5.74
N SER A 90 -6.54 -13.55 6.24
CA SER A 90 -7.79 -13.12 5.61
C SER A 90 -7.59 -12.47 4.23
N VAL A 91 -6.50 -11.72 4.05
CA VAL A 91 -6.13 -11.12 2.76
C VAL A 91 -5.67 -12.19 1.79
N TRP A 92 -4.82 -13.11 2.26
CA TRP A 92 -4.34 -14.23 1.45
C TRP A 92 -5.49 -15.10 0.93
N LEU A 93 -6.41 -15.53 1.82
CA LEU A 93 -7.61 -16.29 1.47
C LEU A 93 -8.50 -15.52 0.48
N GLY A 94 -8.73 -14.22 0.75
CA GLY A 94 -9.53 -13.37 -0.13
C GLY A 94 -8.96 -13.26 -1.54
N SER A 95 -7.66 -13.02 -1.65
CA SER A 95 -6.93 -12.91 -2.92
C SER A 95 -6.93 -14.23 -3.70
N ALA A 96 -6.71 -15.35 -3.01
CA ALA A 96 -6.65 -16.67 -3.63
C ALA A 96 -8.02 -17.15 -4.15
N LEU A 97 -9.08 -16.98 -3.35
CA LEU A 97 -10.38 -17.63 -3.62
C LEU A 97 -11.38 -16.74 -4.36
N THR A 98 -11.36 -15.43 -4.10
CA THR A 98 -12.39 -14.51 -4.60
C THR A 98 -11.83 -13.36 -5.44
N GLY A 99 -10.50 -13.24 -5.52
CA GLY A 99 -9.84 -12.07 -6.09
C GLY A 99 -10.03 -10.79 -5.27
N ALA A 100 -10.49 -10.91 -4.02
CA ALA A 100 -10.53 -9.82 -3.06
C ALA A 100 -9.13 -9.35 -2.67
N TYR A 101 -8.97 -8.08 -2.28
CA TYR A 101 -7.66 -7.53 -1.88
C TYR A 101 -6.58 -7.73 -2.96
N SER A 102 -6.92 -7.40 -4.20
CA SER A 102 -5.98 -7.48 -5.34
C SER A 102 -4.92 -6.38 -5.33
N GLU A 103 -5.03 -5.41 -4.40
CA GLU A 103 -4.12 -4.29 -4.26
C GLU A 103 -3.72 -4.06 -2.80
N LEU A 104 -2.46 -3.67 -2.62
CA LEU A 104 -1.90 -3.11 -1.41
C LEU A 104 -1.74 -1.61 -1.63
N VAL A 105 -2.32 -0.80 -0.76
CA VAL A 105 -2.07 0.64 -0.71
C VAL A 105 -0.94 0.90 0.27
N ILE A 106 0.01 1.74 -0.12
CA ILE A 106 1.19 2.08 0.68
C ILE A 106 1.12 3.55 1.04
N LEU A 107 1.00 3.86 2.32
CA LEU A 107 1.11 5.21 2.84
C LEU A 107 2.57 5.53 3.11
N SER A 108 3.02 6.68 2.59
CA SER A 108 4.38 7.19 2.77
C SER A 108 4.33 8.70 3.00
N LYS A 109 5.39 9.28 3.57
CA LYS A 109 5.52 10.74 3.59
C LYS A 109 5.72 11.25 2.17
N LYS A 110 5.14 12.41 1.87
CA LYS A 110 5.46 13.17 0.66
C LYS A 110 6.94 13.55 0.72
N LEU A 111 7.63 13.31 -0.40
CA LEU A 111 8.98 13.79 -0.64
C LEU A 111 8.94 15.27 -1.01
#